data_AF-A0A382HUG7-F1
#
_entry.id   AF-A0A382HUG7-F1
#
_cell.length_a   1.000
_cell.length_b   1.000
_cell.length_c   1.000
_cell.angle_alpha   90.00
_cell.angle_beta   90.00
_cell.angle_gamma   90.00
#
_symmetry.space_group_name_H-M   'P 1'
#
loop_
_entity.id
_entity.type
_entity.pdbx_description
1 polymer ?
#
loop_
_entity_poly.entity_id
_entity_poly.type
_entity_poly.pdbx_seq_one_letter_code
_entity_poly.pdbx_strand_id
1 'polypeptide(L)'
;VKVLSEDPLMKHMMTSSRLPHIVCVDGFEMSVQVGSSLYSTPKKVAKRYSAVEIGFPSEHEPLIEEWAELGFFDKDTTDYTDTVYPYVPVKVVNQVLKKHGGIDLTETFRQAESEWKHWSEYLPAHEFNSKILHAN
;
A
#
# COMPACT_ATOMS: atom_id res chain seq x y z
N VAL A 1 -5.91 -16.70 25.16
CA VAL A 1 -5.62 -16.47 23.72
C VAL A 1 -6.63 -15.44 23.24
N LYS A 2 -6.24 -14.17 23.04
CA LYS A 2 -7.15 -13.19 22.42
C LYS A 2 -7.37 -13.63 20.99
N VAL A 3 -8.62 -13.86 20.62
CA VAL A 3 -8.99 -14.27 19.27
C VAL A 3 -8.70 -13.07 18.36
N LEU A 4 -7.63 -13.17 17.56
CA LEU A 4 -7.14 -12.09 16.69
C LEU A 4 -8.20 -11.60 15.68
N SER A 5 -9.30 -12.34 15.47
CA SER A 5 -10.37 -11.97 14.55
C SER A 5 -11.39 -10.96 15.09
N GLU A 6 -11.40 -10.69 16.40
CA GLU A 6 -12.34 -9.73 17.02
C GLU A 6 -11.74 -8.32 17.20
N ASP A 7 -10.44 -8.15 16.92
CA ASP A 7 -9.80 -6.85 17.00
C ASP A 7 -10.41 -5.90 15.94
N PRO A 8 -10.93 -4.72 16.34
CA PRO A 8 -11.47 -3.73 15.40
C PRO A 8 -10.49 -3.37 14.28
N LEU A 9 -9.18 -3.36 14.56
CA LEU A 9 -8.13 -3.13 13.56
C LEU A 9 -8.09 -4.28 12.54
N MET A 10 -8.10 -5.53 13.01
CA MET A 10 -8.10 -6.70 12.12
C MET A 10 -9.38 -6.78 11.28
N LYS A 11 -10.53 -6.45 11.87
CA LYS A 11 -11.79 -6.34 11.13
C LYS A 11 -11.71 -5.24 10.08
N HIS A 12 -11.14 -4.08 10.39
CA HIS A 12 -10.94 -3.00 9.43
C HIS A 12 -9.97 -3.38 8.31
N MET A 13 -8.82 -3.98 8.63
CA MET A 13 -7.89 -4.51 7.62
C MET A 13 -8.54 -5.54 6.69
N MET A 14 -9.51 -6.31 7.19
CA MET A 14 -10.29 -7.26 6.39
C MET A 14 -11.39 -6.61 5.56
N THR A 15 -11.86 -5.41 5.91
CA THR A 15 -12.92 -4.68 5.19
C THR A 15 -12.40 -3.50 4.36
N SER A 16 -11.15 -3.08 4.58
CA SER A 16 -10.50 -2.03 3.80
C SER A 16 -10.25 -2.52 2.39
N SER A 17 -10.58 -1.67 1.42
CA SER A 17 -10.26 -1.88 0.00
C SER A 17 -8.78 -1.65 -0.32
N ARG A 18 -8.05 -0.95 0.57
CA ARG A 18 -6.63 -0.65 0.43
C ARG A 18 -5.82 -1.40 1.47
N LEU A 19 -4.71 -1.97 1.01
CA LEU A 19 -3.68 -2.53 1.88
C LEU A 19 -2.97 -1.38 2.63
N PRO A 20 -2.50 -1.61 3.86
CA PRO A 20 -1.74 -0.61 4.60
C PRO A 20 -0.44 -0.27 3.87
N HIS A 21 0.09 0.93 4.14
CA HIS A 21 1.45 1.27 3.75
C HIS A 21 2.43 0.31 4.45
N ILE A 22 3.36 -0.22 3.67
CA ILE A 22 4.45 -1.04 4.20
C ILE A 22 5.52 -0.10 4.73
N VAL A 23 5.91 -0.30 5.97
CA VAL A 23 7.10 0.31 6.57
C VAL A 23 8.21 -0.73 6.58
N CYS A 24 9.38 -0.38 6.06
CA CYS A 24 10.56 -1.22 6.10
C CYS A 24 11.42 -0.91 7.34
N VAL A 25 12.34 -1.81 7.68
CA VAL A 25 13.17 -1.72 8.90
C VAL A 25 14.02 -0.45 8.96
N ASP A 26 14.44 0.07 7.80
CA ASP A 26 15.22 1.31 7.71
C ASP A 26 14.37 2.59 7.63
N GLY A 27 13.03 2.46 7.70
CA GLY A 27 12.09 3.58 7.62
C GLY A 27 11.61 3.90 6.20
N PHE A 28 12.02 3.13 5.18
CA PHE A 28 11.42 3.27 3.84
C PHE A 28 9.95 2.85 3.85
N GLU A 29 9.07 3.66 3.28
CA GLU A 29 7.64 3.40 3.23
C GLU A 29 7.16 3.37 1.79
N MET A 30 6.21 2.48 1.48
CA MET A 30 5.50 2.47 0.20
C MET A 30 4.15 1.78 0.32
N SER A 31 3.18 2.14 -0.52
CA SER A 31 1.96 1.35 -0.67
C SER A 31 2.16 0.25 -1.70
N VAL A 32 1.70 -0.97 -1.41
CA VAL A 32 1.68 -2.09 -2.36
C VAL A 32 0.26 -2.60 -2.47
N GLN A 33 -0.35 -2.49 -3.64
CA GLN A 33 -1.76 -2.78 -3.84
C GLN A 33 -2.02 -3.80 -4.96
N VAL A 34 -3.11 -4.56 -4.81
CA VAL A 34 -3.57 -5.57 -5.79
C VAL A 34 -5.09 -5.59 -5.85
N GLY A 35 -5.66 -5.81 -7.03
CA GLY A 35 -7.12 -5.78 -7.19
C GLY A 35 -7.56 -5.77 -8.65
N SER A 36 -8.88 -5.82 -8.86
CA SER A 36 -9.50 -5.80 -10.19
C SER A 36 -9.34 -4.47 -10.91
N SER A 37 -9.33 -3.36 -10.17
CA SER A 37 -9.16 -2.00 -10.70
C SER A 37 -7.71 -1.52 -10.70
N LEU A 38 -6.82 -2.19 -9.97
CA LEU A 38 -5.43 -1.77 -9.75
C LEU A 38 -4.46 -2.35 -10.79
N TYR A 39 -3.29 -1.73 -10.95
CA TYR A 39 -2.24 -2.16 -11.87
C TYR A 39 -1.49 -3.43 -11.39
N SER A 40 -2.21 -4.54 -11.31
CA SER A 40 -1.74 -5.83 -10.80
C SER A 40 -2.01 -6.98 -11.76
N THR A 41 -1.27 -8.08 -11.62
CA THR A 41 -1.51 -9.32 -12.39
C THR A 41 -1.60 -10.52 -11.45
N PRO A 42 -2.74 -11.23 -11.41
CA PRO A 42 -3.95 -10.99 -12.20
C PRO A 42 -4.81 -9.83 -11.62
N LYS A 43 -5.60 -9.13 -12.46
CA LYS A 43 -6.57 -8.11 -12.02
C LYS A 43 -7.83 -8.73 -11.39
N LYS A 44 -7.67 -9.46 -10.29
CA LYS A 44 -8.74 -10.07 -9.50
C LYS A 44 -8.20 -10.49 -8.14
N VAL A 45 -9.08 -10.94 -7.24
CA VAL A 45 -8.66 -11.59 -5.99
C VAL A 45 -7.95 -12.91 -6.33
N ALA A 46 -6.68 -13.02 -5.96
CA ALA A 46 -5.86 -14.19 -6.20
C ALA A 46 -4.95 -14.48 -5.02
N LYS A 47 -4.59 -15.75 -4.83
CA LYS A 47 -3.63 -16.15 -3.78
C LYS A 47 -2.20 -15.74 -4.11
N ARG A 48 -1.88 -15.53 -5.39
CA ARG A 48 -0.55 -15.19 -5.88
C ARG A 48 -0.68 -14.18 -7.00
N TYR A 49 0.18 -13.18 -6.94
CA TYR A 49 0.32 -12.15 -7.96
C TYR A 49 1.72 -12.27 -8.57
N SER A 50 1.80 -12.02 -9.88
CA SER A 50 3.09 -11.90 -10.58
C SER A 50 3.57 -10.44 -10.64
N ALA A 51 2.63 -9.50 -10.59
CA ALA A 51 2.90 -8.06 -10.60
C ALA A 51 1.89 -7.31 -9.73
N VAL A 52 2.31 -6.18 -9.17
CA VAL A 52 1.56 -5.37 -8.22
C VAL A 52 1.71 -3.88 -8.55
N GLU A 53 0.83 -3.05 -8.00
CA GLU A 53 0.97 -1.60 -8.06
C GLU A 53 1.73 -1.13 -6.82
N ILE A 54 2.77 -0.31 -7.03
CA ILE A 54 3.44 0.43 -5.94
C ILE A 54 3.02 1.89 -6.06
N GLY A 55 2.79 2.56 -4.93
CA GLY A 55 2.47 3.99 -4.93
C GLY A 55 3.13 4.72 -3.78
N PHE A 56 3.51 5.96 -4.07
CA PHE A 56 3.97 6.96 -3.11
C PHE A 56 5.10 6.47 -2.18
N PRO A 57 6.27 6.07 -2.73
CA PRO A 57 7.39 5.69 -1.89
C PRO A 57 7.92 6.91 -1.11
N SER A 58 8.38 6.72 0.12
CA SER A 58 8.85 7.81 0.98
C SER A 58 10.15 8.46 0.51
N GLU A 59 10.95 7.74 -0.28
CA GLU A 59 12.13 8.26 -0.95
C GLU A 59 12.27 7.63 -2.35
N HIS A 60 13.17 8.20 -3.16
CA HIS A 60 13.42 7.66 -4.49
C HIS A 60 14.05 6.25 -4.41
N GLU A 61 13.36 5.26 -4.99
CA GLU A 61 13.85 3.88 -5.09
C GLU A 61 14.26 3.52 -6.55
N PRO A 62 15.57 3.48 -6.86
CA PRO A 62 16.06 3.18 -8.21
C PRO A 62 15.64 1.81 -8.75
N LEU A 63 15.37 0.81 -7.88
CA LEU A 63 14.95 -0.51 -8.31
C LEU A 63 13.55 -0.54 -8.93
N ILE A 64 12.73 0.49 -8.72
CA ILE A 64 11.37 0.58 -9.30
C ILE A 64 11.22 1.74 -10.28
N GLU A 65 12.25 2.57 -10.44
CA GLU A 65 12.24 3.79 -11.27
C GLU A 65 11.69 3.56 -12.69
N GLU A 66 12.06 2.45 -13.33
CA GLU A 66 11.63 2.14 -14.71
C GLU A 66 10.12 1.88 -14.85
N TRP A 67 9.42 1.62 -13.74
CA TRP A 67 7.97 1.45 -13.72
C TRP A 67 7.21 2.73 -13.41
N ALA A 68 7.86 3.84 -13.10
CA ALA A 68 7.17 5.07 -12.74
C ALA A 68 6.23 5.54 -13.86
N GLU A 69 4.99 5.87 -13.51
CA GLU A 69 4.03 6.46 -14.45
C GLU A 69 4.37 7.93 -14.67
N LEU A 70 5.32 8.18 -15.57
CA LEU A 70 5.80 9.53 -15.88
C LEU A 70 5.02 10.15 -17.03
N GLY A 71 4.53 11.37 -16.82
CA GLY A 71 3.91 12.17 -17.87
C GLY A 71 4.92 12.52 -18.97
N PHE A 72 4.45 12.61 -20.23
CA PHE A 72 5.28 12.92 -21.40
C PHE A 72 6.03 14.26 -21.32
N PHE A 73 5.64 15.17 -20.42
CA PHE A 73 6.21 16.50 -20.26
C PHE A 73 7.13 16.65 -19.03
N ASP A 74 7.21 15.64 -18.17
CA ASP A 74 7.78 15.78 -16.80
C ASP A 74 9.14 15.08 -16.60
N LYS A 75 9.83 14.67 -17.67
CA LYS A 75 11.06 13.87 -17.54
C LYS A 75 12.22 14.54 -16.79
N ASP A 76 12.29 15.88 -16.80
CA ASP A 76 13.37 16.62 -16.10
C ASP A 76 12.97 17.07 -14.68
N THR A 77 11.70 16.88 -14.28
CA THR A 77 11.15 17.31 -12.97
C THR A 77 10.37 16.21 -12.26
N THR A 78 10.59 14.95 -12.65
CA THR A 78 9.85 13.82 -12.13
C THR A 78 10.09 13.66 -10.63
N ASP A 79 9.01 13.71 -9.87
CA ASP A 79 9.01 13.31 -8.47
C ASP A 79 8.70 11.82 -8.38
N TYR A 80 9.73 11.01 -8.11
CA TYR A 80 9.60 9.57 -7.92
C TYR A 80 8.91 9.19 -6.60
N THR A 81 8.72 10.13 -5.69
CA THR A 81 8.03 9.91 -4.41
C THR A 81 6.53 10.19 -4.50
N ASP A 82 6.08 11.01 -5.44
CA ASP A 82 4.68 11.38 -5.65
C ASP A 82 4.10 10.77 -6.94
N THR A 83 4.31 9.47 -7.14
CA THR A 83 3.86 8.76 -8.34
C THR A 83 3.44 7.31 -8.07
N VAL A 84 2.80 6.73 -9.08
CA VAL A 84 2.36 5.34 -9.12
C VAL A 84 3.25 4.55 -10.07
N TYR A 85 3.51 3.31 -9.70
CA TYR A 85 4.36 2.37 -10.41
C TYR A 85 3.51 1.16 -10.82
N PRO A 86 2.93 1.17 -12.03
CA PRO A 86 2.07 0.09 -12.51
C PRO A 86 2.83 -1.21 -12.81
N TYR A 87 2.19 -2.35 -12.48
CA TYR A 87 2.63 -3.70 -12.87
C TYR A 87 4.09 -4.06 -12.50
N VAL A 88 4.56 -3.59 -11.35
CA VAL A 88 5.90 -3.94 -10.83
C VAL A 88 5.95 -5.44 -10.52
N PRO A 89 6.90 -6.21 -11.09
CA PRO A 89 7.02 -7.62 -10.80
C PRO A 89 7.28 -7.89 -9.32
N VAL A 90 6.62 -8.89 -8.73
CA VAL A 90 6.80 -9.25 -7.30
C VAL A 90 8.26 -9.58 -6.97
N LYS A 91 9.03 -10.07 -7.94
CA LYS A 91 10.47 -10.30 -7.77
C LYS A 91 11.25 -9.02 -7.48
N VAL A 92 10.89 -7.91 -8.13
CA VAL A 92 11.50 -6.60 -7.93
C VAL A 92 11.09 -6.03 -6.58
N VAL A 93 9.80 -6.15 -6.22
CA VAL A 93 9.32 -5.75 -4.88
C VAL A 93 10.08 -6.47 -3.78
N ASN A 94 10.33 -7.78 -3.93
CA ASN A 94 11.14 -8.53 -2.98
C ASN A 94 12.60 -8.04 -2.90
N GLN A 95 13.16 -7.50 -3.99
CA GLN A 95 14.49 -6.90 -3.97
C GLN A 95 14.51 -5.57 -3.22
N VAL A 96 13.50 -4.72 -3.43
CA VAL A 96 13.29 -3.48 -2.66
C VAL A 96 13.17 -3.80 -1.17
N LEU A 97 12.24 -4.69 -0.80
CA LEU A 97 12.06 -5.10 0.60
C LEU A 97 13.37 -5.64 1.19
N LYS A 98 14.13 -6.44 0.44
CA LYS A 98 15.42 -6.96 0.91
C LYS A 98 16.46 -5.86 1.09
N LYS A 99 16.51 -4.87 0.19
CA LYS A 99 17.41 -3.71 0.28
C LYS A 99 17.14 -2.92 1.56
N HIS A 100 15.87 -2.75 1.92
CA HIS A 100 15.40 -1.99 3.08
C HIS A 100 15.25 -2.80 4.38
N GLY A 101 15.89 -3.98 4.46
CA GLY A 101 15.91 -4.80 5.68
C GLY A 101 14.63 -5.61 5.96
N GLY A 102 13.66 -5.59 5.04
CA GLY A 102 12.40 -6.30 5.14
C GLY A 102 11.29 -5.42 5.74
N ILE A 103 10.09 -6.01 5.87
CA ILE A 103 8.92 -5.33 6.41
C ILE A 103 9.02 -5.26 7.93
N ASP A 104 8.94 -4.05 8.48
CA ASP A 104 8.63 -3.84 9.90
C ASP A 104 7.12 -3.96 10.10
N LEU A 105 6.69 -5.16 10.49
CA LEU A 105 5.27 -5.42 10.75
C LEU A 105 4.73 -4.58 11.90
N THR A 106 5.54 -4.28 12.91
CA THR A 106 5.10 -3.50 14.07
C THR A 106 4.77 -2.07 13.66
N GLU A 107 5.69 -1.41 12.95
CA GLU A 107 5.44 -0.05 12.46
C GLU A 107 4.37 0.00 11.37
N THR A 108 4.35 -0.98 10.46
CA THR A 108 3.28 -1.11 9.44
C THR A 108 1.88 -1.15 10.10
N PHE A 109 1.70 -1.98 11.12
CA PHE A 109 0.42 -2.05 11.84
C PHE A 109 0.15 -0.80 12.67
N ARG A 110 1.18 -0.19 13.28
CA ARG A 110 1.03 1.06 14.04
C ARG A 110 0.60 2.22 13.16
N GLN A 111 1.14 2.33 11.95
CA GLN A 111 0.75 3.35 10.97
C GLN A 111 -0.70 3.14 10.52
N ALA A 112 -1.06 1.90 10.15
CA ALA A 112 -2.43 1.55 9.80
C ALA A 112 -3.43 1.86 10.94
N GLU A 113 -3.06 1.57 12.19
CA GLU A 113 -3.87 1.91 13.37
C GLU A 113 -3.98 3.42 13.58
N SER A 114 -2.89 4.16 13.36
CA SER A 114 -2.86 5.63 13.52
C SER A 114 -3.72 6.33 12.48
N GLU A 115 -3.65 5.88 11.23
CA GLU A 115 -4.55 6.32 10.16
C GLU A 115 -6.01 6.02 10.52
N TRP A 116 -6.30 4.80 10.96
CA TRP A 116 -7.64 4.43 11.38
C TRP A 116 -8.16 5.31 12.53
N LYS A 117 -7.35 5.52 13.58
CA LYS A 117 -7.70 6.39 14.72
C LYS A 117 -8.00 7.80 14.26
N HIS A 118 -7.12 8.37 13.43
CA HIS A 118 -7.31 9.70 12.85
C HIS A 118 -8.65 9.78 12.10
N TRP A 119 -8.96 8.85 11.19
CA TRP A 119 -10.24 8.89 10.47
C TRP A 119 -11.45 8.58 11.34
N SER A 120 -11.31 7.76 12.38
CA SER A 120 -12.39 7.42 13.31
C SER A 120 -12.77 8.57 14.25
N GLU A 121 -11.81 9.45 14.57
CA GLU A 121 -12.04 10.63 15.39
C GLU A 121 -12.69 11.77 14.59
N TYR A 122 -12.42 11.84 13.28
CA TYR A 122 -12.90 12.92 12.40
C TYR A 122 -14.18 12.61 11.61
N LEU A 123 -14.67 11.36 11.55
CA LEU A 123 -15.89 11.00 10.79
C LEU A 123 -16.95 10.33 11.68
N PRO A 124 -18.21 10.83 11.70
CA PRO A 124 -19.30 10.11 12.34
C PRO A 124 -19.51 8.75 11.66
N ALA A 125 -19.83 7.72 12.46
CA ALA A 125 -19.87 6.30 12.07
C ALA A 125 -20.67 5.98 10.78
N HIS A 126 -21.65 6.81 10.41
CA HIS A 126 -22.44 6.66 9.18
C HIS A 126 -21.65 7.01 7.90
N GLU A 127 -20.73 7.98 7.99
CA GLU A 127 -19.90 8.42 6.86
C GLU A 127 -18.66 7.54 6.68
N PHE A 128 -18.17 6.97 7.79
CA PHE A 128 -17.10 5.97 7.80
C PHE A 128 -17.47 4.69 7.01
N ASN A 129 -18.68 4.15 7.22
CA ASN A 129 -19.17 2.99 6.46
C ASN A 129 -19.36 3.29 4.97
N SER A 130 -19.72 4.54 4.64
CA SER A 130 -19.86 5.00 3.25
C SER A 130 -18.51 4.95 2.52
N LYS A 131 -17.42 5.46 3.11
CA LYS A 131 -16.08 5.40 2.50
C LYS A 131 -15.53 3.98 2.35
N ILE A 132 -15.83 3.07 3.28
CA ILE A 132 -15.46 1.65 3.17
C ILE A 132 -16.25 0.95 2.06
N LEU A 133 -17.55 1.26 1.91
CA LEU A 133 -18.39 0.65 0.88
C LEU A 133 -18.13 1.21 -0.54
N HIS A 134 -17.80 2.50 -0.67
CA HIS A 134 -17.51 3.14 -1.96
C HIS A 134 -16.16 2.79 -2.58
N ALA A 135 -15.35 2.00 -1.89
CA ALA A 135 -14.09 1.51 -2.42
C ALA A 135 -14.17 0.04 -2.89
N ASN A 136 -15.38 -0.50 -3.06
CA ASN A 136 -15.68 -1.77 -3.74
C ASN A 136 -16.23 -1.54 -5.15
#